data_AF-A0A9D7CZ51-F1
#
_entry.id   AF-A0A9D7CZ51-F1
#
_cell.length_a   1.000
_cell.length_b   1.000
_cell.length_c   1.000
_cell.angle_alpha   90.00
_cell.angle_beta   90.00
_cell.angle_gamma   90.00
#
_symmetry.space_group_name_H-M   'P 1'
#
loop_
_entity.id
_entity.type
_entity.pdbx_description
1 polymer ?
#
loop_
_entity_poly.entity_id
_entity_poly.type
_entity_poly.pdbx_seq_one_letter_code
_entity_poly.pdbx_strand_id
1 'polypeptide(L)'
;MTAAEARRALLRDGALLTGATWARGVCDAVRREGRPIAGGWPGTMPEARARIRAYFEAELSRKGFEGISVEEVQFASSLAYQRAKHDWRQYEPDGDEDEETGDSDED
;
A
#
# COMPACT_ATOMS: atom_id res chain seq x y z
N MET A 1 -23.80 7.23 14.76
CA MET A 1 -23.00 6.25 14.02
C MET A 1 -23.70 4.91 14.12
N THR A 2 -24.17 4.38 13.00
CA THR A 2 -24.86 3.09 12.91
C THR A 2 -23.86 1.94 12.90
N ALA A 3 -24.33 0.71 13.14
CA ALA A 3 -23.49 -0.48 13.05
C ALA A 3 -22.86 -0.67 11.66
N ALA A 4 -23.60 -0.32 10.59
CA ALA A 4 -23.12 -0.37 9.22
C ALA A 4 -21.99 0.65 8.97
N GLU A 5 -22.14 1.88 9.46
CA GLU A 5 -21.08 2.91 9.38
C GLU A 5 -19.83 2.50 10.16
N ALA A 6 -20.01 1.96 11.37
CA ALA A 6 -18.91 1.46 12.19
C ALA A 6 -18.14 0.32 11.49
N ARG A 7 -18.86 -0.62 10.87
CA ARG A 7 -18.25 -1.72 10.11
C ARG A 7 -17.51 -1.20 8.88
N ARG A 8 -18.09 -0.25 8.14
CA ARG A 8 -17.46 0.38 6.98
C ARG A 8 -16.18 1.14 7.36
N ALA A 9 -16.19 1.85 8.48
CA ALA A 9 -15.02 2.56 9.01
C ALA A 9 -13.91 1.57 9.38
N LEU A 10 -14.23 0.50 10.11
CA LEU A 10 -13.27 -0.56 10.46
C LEU A 10 -12.63 -1.20 9.21
N LEU A 11 -13.44 -1.47 8.16
CA LEU A 11 -12.93 -2.01 6.90
C LEU A 11 -12.00 -1.03 6.19
N ARG A 12 -12.37 0.26 6.17
CA ARG A 12 -11.56 1.33 5.58
C ARG A 12 -10.21 1.44 6.29
N ASP A 13 -10.23 1.55 7.61
CA ASP A 13 -9.01 1.77 8.41
C ASP A 13 -8.07 0.57 8.32
N GLY A 14 -8.61 -0.66 8.42
CA GLY A 14 -7.83 -1.89 8.23
C GLY A 14 -7.25 -2.01 6.82
N ALA A 15 -7.99 -1.61 5.79
CA ALA A 15 -7.50 -1.59 4.42
C ALA A 15 -6.36 -0.58 4.22
N LEU A 16 -6.49 0.63 4.76
CA LEU A 16 -5.45 1.66 4.68
C LEU A 16 -4.18 1.23 5.41
N LEU A 17 -4.32 0.66 6.61
CA LEU A 17 -3.19 0.12 7.38
C LEU A 17 -2.49 -1.01 6.63
N THR A 18 -3.26 -1.96 6.07
CA THR A 18 -2.73 -3.09 5.30
C THR A 18 -1.98 -2.60 4.06
N GLY A 19 -2.54 -1.63 3.32
CA GLY A 19 -1.92 -1.04 2.14
C GLY A 19 -0.60 -0.33 2.46
N ALA A 20 -0.58 0.51 3.50
CA ALA A 20 0.63 1.22 3.92
C ALA A 20 1.75 0.26 4.38
N THR A 21 1.39 -0.75 5.17
CA THR A 21 2.33 -1.79 5.64
C THR A 21 2.90 -2.59 4.47
N TRP A 22 2.05 -2.92 3.49
CA TRP A 22 2.47 -3.64 2.30
C TRP A 22 3.46 -2.82 1.45
N ALA A 23 3.14 -1.56 1.16
CA ALA A 23 4.05 -0.67 0.42
C ALA A 23 5.41 -0.56 1.10
N ARG A 24 5.42 -0.32 2.42
CA ARG A 24 6.65 -0.25 3.21
C ARG A 24 7.47 -1.53 3.09
N GLY A 25 6.85 -2.70 3.26
CA GLY A 25 7.55 -3.99 3.17
C GLY A 25 8.16 -4.24 1.79
N VAL A 26 7.49 -3.82 0.72
CA VAL A 26 8.03 -3.91 -0.64
C VAL A 26 9.18 -2.94 -0.85
N CYS A 27 9.05 -1.68 -0.38
CA CYS A 27 10.13 -0.69 -0.43
C CYS A 27 11.38 -1.17 0.31
N ASP A 28 11.19 -1.72 1.51
CA ASP A 28 12.29 -2.26 2.32
C ASP A 28 12.95 -3.48 1.65
N ALA A 29 12.19 -4.30 0.91
CA ALA A 29 12.75 -5.41 0.14
C ALA A 29 13.59 -4.91 -1.05
N VAL A 30 13.05 -3.97 -1.83
CA VAL A 30 13.74 -3.37 -3.00
C VAL A 30 15.02 -2.65 -2.59
N ARG A 31 14.98 -1.88 -1.49
CA ARG A 31 16.17 -1.23 -0.93
C ARG A 31 17.23 -2.23 -0.47
N ARG A 32 16.81 -3.35 0.15
CA ARG A 32 17.72 -4.44 0.55
C ARG A 32 18.37 -5.14 -0.64
N GLU A 33 17.69 -5.18 -1.78
CA GLU A 33 18.26 -5.65 -3.06
C GLU A 33 19.21 -4.63 -3.70
N GLY A 34 19.39 -3.44 -3.12
CA GLY A 34 20.22 -2.37 -3.67
C GLY A 34 19.61 -1.71 -4.91
N ARG A 35 18.32 -1.91 -5.15
CA ARG A 35 17.61 -1.39 -6.32
C ARG A 35 16.92 -0.08 -5.96
N PRO A 36 16.88 0.90 -6.88
CA PRO A 36 16.08 2.09 -6.69
C PRO A 36 14.59 1.72 -6.68
N ILE A 37 13.83 2.40 -5.83
CA ILE A 37 12.36 2.42 -5.91
C ILE A 37 12.04 3.31 -7.09
N ALA A 38 11.78 2.69 -8.24
CA ALA A 38 11.51 3.40 -9.47
C ALA A 38 10.42 2.69 -10.27
N GLY A 39 9.57 3.48 -10.92
CA GLY A 39 8.55 3.01 -11.84
C GLY A 39 7.27 2.55 -11.15
N GLY A 40 6.55 1.65 -11.83
CA GLY A 40 5.22 1.21 -11.40
C GLY A 40 5.24 0.36 -10.12
N TRP A 41 4.19 0.50 -9.31
CA TRP A 41 3.95 -0.39 -8.17
C TRP A 41 3.92 -1.87 -8.61
N PRO A 42 4.77 -2.74 -8.03
CA PRO A 42 4.89 -4.14 -8.46
C PRO A 42 3.78 -5.06 -7.94
N GLY A 43 3.01 -4.62 -6.94
CA GLY A 43 1.94 -5.44 -6.36
C GLY A 43 0.72 -5.56 -7.27
N THR A 44 -0.07 -6.62 -7.06
CA THR A 44 -1.26 -6.93 -7.87
C THR A 44 -2.58 -6.91 -7.07
N MET A 45 -3.72 -6.81 -7.76
CA MET A 45 -5.02 -6.90 -7.09
C MET A 45 -5.31 -8.26 -6.43
N PRO A 46 -4.99 -9.43 -7.02
CA PRO A 46 -5.12 -10.73 -6.34
C PRO A 46 -4.33 -10.79 -5.02
N GLU A 47 -3.13 -10.23 -5.00
CA GLU A 47 -2.31 -10.11 -3.81
C GLU A 47 -2.91 -9.20 -2.74
N ALA A 48 -3.48 -8.06 -3.16
CA ALA A 48 -4.22 -7.18 -2.24
C ALA A 48 -5.40 -7.92 -1.60
N ARG A 49 -6.15 -8.70 -2.39
CA ARG A 49 -7.25 -9.54 -1.89
C ARG A 49 -6.78 -10.58 -0.88
N ALA A 50 -5.67 -11.28 -1.16
CA ALA A 50 -5.12 -12.27 -0.25
C ALA A 50 -4.71 -11.64 1.09
N ARG A 51 -4.03 -10.49 1.04
CA ARG A 51 -3.61 -9.74 2.25
C ARG A 51 -4.80 -9.25 3.08
N ILE A 52 -5.83 -8.72 2.43
CA ILE A 52 -7.08 -8.28 3.09
C ILE A 52 -7.80 -9.44 3.76
N ARG A 53 -7.93 -10.59 3.07
CA ARG A 53 -8.55 -11.78 3.66
C ARG A 53 -7.82 -12.22 4.91
N ALA A 54 -6.49 -12.39 4.83
CA ALA A 54 -5.68 -12.81 5.98
C ALA A 54 -5.78 -11.83 7.16
N TYR A 55 -5.72 -10.52 6.88
CA TYR A 55 -5.83 -9.50 7.93
C TYR A 55 -7.20 -9.52 8.62
N PHE A 56 -8.29 -9.49 7.85
CA PHE A 56 -9.63 -9.42 8.43
C PHE A 56 -10.13 -10.74 9.00
N GLU A 57 -9.67 -11.89 8.48
CA GLU A 57 -9.92 -13.18 9.12
C GLU A 57 -9.35 -13.20 10.55
N ALA A 58 -8.12 -12.71 10.74
CA ALA A 58 -7.51 -12.61 12.06
C ALA A 58 -8.12 -11.50 12.95
N GLU A 59 -8.43 -10.32 12.41
CA GLU A 59 -9.04 -9.21 13.16
C GLU A 59 -10.49 -9.51 13.58
N LEU A 60 -11.32 -10.01 12.68
CA LEU A 60 -12.75 -10.26 12.96
C LEU A 60 -12.92 -11.46 13.89
N SER A 61 -12.12 -12.51 13.71
CA SER A 61 -12.10 -13.66 14.63
C SER A 61 -11.74 -13.23 16.05
N ARG A 62 -10.71 -12.38 16.23
CA ARG A 62 -10.32 -11.83 17.55
C ARG A 62 -11.41 -10.98 18.20
N LYS A 63 -12.24 -10.31 17.41
CA LYS A 63 -13.33 -9.44 17.89
C LYS A 63 -14.68 -10.15 17.98
N GLY A 64 -14.74 -11.45 17.65
CA GLY A 64 -15.98 -12.23 17.66
C GLY A 64 -17.00 -11.78 16.60
N PHE A 65 -16.55 -11.11 15.53
CA PHE A 65 -17.42 -10.71 14.42
C PHE A 65 -17.53 -11.82 13.38
N GLU A 66 -18.64 -11.81 12.64
CA GLU A 66 -18.78 -12.61 11.42
C GLU A 66 -17.66 -12.25 10.43
N GLY A 67 -17.22 -13.27 9.68
CA GLY A 67 -16.18 -13.15 8.67
C GLY A 67 -16.44 -12.05 7.64
N ILE A 68 -15.39 -11.68 6.92
CA ILE A 68 -15.48 -10.64 5.91
C ILE A 68 -16.23 -11.16 4.66
N SER A 69 -17.22 -10.41 4.19
CA SER A 69 -17.99 -10.79 3.00
C SER A 69 -17.19 -10.58 1.72
N VAL A 70 -17.66 -11.17 0.61
CA VAL A 70 -17.01 -11.00 -0.70
C VAL A 70 -16.98 -9.53 -1.15
N GLU A 71 -18.07 -8.79 -0.94
CA GLU A 71 -18.17 -7.36 -1.27
C GLU A 71 -17.20 -6.52 -0.43
N GLU A 72 -17.07 -6.87 0.85
CA GLU A 72 -16.15 -6.20 1.77
C GLU A 72 -14.69 -6.47 1.41
N VAL A 73 -14.37 -7.70 1.00
CA VAL A 73 -13.04 -8.02 0.45
C VAL A 73 -12.76 -7.20 -0.81
N GLN A 74 -13.71 -7.08 -1.74
CA GLN A 74 -13.51 -6.28 -2.95
C GLN A 74 -13.28 -4.81 -2.63
N PHE A 75 -14.08 -4.23 -1.74
CA PHE A 75 -13.94 -2.85 -1.29
C PHE A 75 -12.59 -2.60 -0.60
N ALA A 76 -12.27 -3.40 0.42
CA ALA A 76 -11.06 -3.26 1.21
C ALA A 76 -9.80 -3.53 0.38
N SER A 77 -9.82 -4.50 -0.53
CA SER A 77 -8.66 -4.81 -1.39
C SER A 77 -8.37 -3.69 -2.38
N SER A 78 -9.42 -3.07 -2.94
CA SER A 78 -9.27 -1.91 -3.82
C SER A 78 -8.64 -0.73 -3.07
N LEU A 79 -9.12 -0.44 -1.85
CA LEU A 79 -8.54 0.60 -1.01
C LEU A 79 -7.09 0.32 -0.62
N ALA A 80 -6.79 -0.91 -0.18
CA ALA A 80 -5.43 -1.31 0.19
C ALA A 80 -4.47 -1.22 -1.00
N TYR A 81 -4.91 -1.64 -2.20
CA TYR A 81 -4.11 -1.55 -3.41
C TYR A 81 -3.83 -0.09 -3.80
N GLN A 82 -4.86 0.76 -3.81
CA GLN A 82 -4.67 2.18 -4.13
C GLN A 82 -3.76 2.87 -3.11
N ARG A 83 -3.94 2.56 -1.82
CA ARG A 83 -3.07 3.09 -0.77
C ARG A 83 -1.61 2.62 -0.94
N ALA A 84 -1.41 1.33 -1.20
CA ALA A 84 -0.06 0.79 -1.38
C ALA A 84 0.65 1.41 -2.60
N LYS A 85 -0.07 1.53 -3.72
CA LYS A 85 0.43 2.18 -4.94
C LYS A 85 0.73 3.67 -4.73
N HIS A 86 -0.11 4.37 -3.97
CA HIS A 86 0.13 5.76 -3.60
C HIS A 86 1.42 5.88 -2.78
N ASP A 87 1.55 5.10 -1.70
CA ASP A 87 2.69 5.18 -0.80
C ASP A 87 4.00 4.79 -1.50
N TRP A 88 3.97 3.80 -2.41
CA TRP A 88 5.13 3.46 -3.27
C TRP A 88 5.68 4.67 -4.03
N ARG A 89 4.81 5.49 -4.65
CA ARG A 89 5.22 6.68 -5.39
C ARG A 89 5.86 7.74 -4.51
N GLN A 90 5.49 7.79 -3.22
CA GLN A 90 6.08 8.74 -2.27
C GLN A 90 7.50 8.32 -1.83
N TYR A 91 7.92 7.09 -2.15
CA TYR A 91 9.27 6.60 -1.87
C TYR A 91 10.19 6.62 -3.10
N GLU A 92 9.65 6.92 -4.29
CA GLU A 92 10.50 7.27 -5.43
C GLU A 92 11.26 8.53 -5.01
N PRO A 93 12.61 8.51 -4.99
CA PRO A 93 13.36 9.73 -4.74
C PRO A 93 12.92 10.76 -5.79
N ASP A 94 12.56 11.98 -5.35
CA ASP A 94 12.51 13.14 -6.23
C ASP A 94 13.82 13.10 -7.01
N GLY A 95 13.74 12.84 -8.32
CA GLY A 95 14.93 12.72 -9.15
C GLY A 95 15.75 13.99 -8.93
N ASP A 96 16.97 13.82 -8.42
CA ASP A 96 17.90 14.91 -8.20
C ASP A 96 17.86 15.82 -9.42
N GLU A 97 17.45 17.05 -9.15
CA GLU A 97 17.44 18.16 -10.08
C GLU A 97 18.84 18.27 -10.69
N ASP A 98 18.87 18.36 -12.02
CA ASP A 98 20.01 18.51 -12.90
C ASP A 98 21.31 18.98 -12.21
N GLU A 99 22.29 18.07 -12.06
CA GLU A 99 23.70 18.46 -12.00
C GLU A 99 24.08 19.02 -13.39
N GLU A 100 23.69 20.27 -13.64
CA GLU A 100 24.31 21.13 -14.64
C GLU A 100 25.76 21.37 -14.20
N THR A 101 26.64 20.41 -14.46
CA THR A 101 28.08 20.67 -14.53
C THR A 101 28.32 21.54 -15.77
N GLY A 102 28.04 22.84 -15.63
CA GLY A 102 28.52 23.88 -16.51
C GLY A 102 30.03 23.99 -16.39
N ASP A 103 30.75 23.05 -16.99
CA ASP A 103 32.15 23.21 -17.33
C ASP A 103 32.19 24.09 -18.59
N SER A 104 32.45 25.38 -18.38
CA SER A 104 32.70 26.34 -19.45
C SER A 104 33.82 27.25 -18.99
N ASP A 105 35.02 26.65 -18.92
CA ASP A 105 36.29 27.35 -18.97
C ASP A 105 37.04 26.80 -20.19
N GLU A 106 37.01 27.50 -21.31
CA GLU A 106 38.16 27.49 -22.22
C GLU A 106 38.33 28.88 -22.86
N ASP A 107 39.56 29.38 -22.68
CA ASP A 107 40.13 30.72 -22.93
C ASP A 107 40.32 31.04 -24.42
#